data_AF-A0A7Z0RNV2-F1
#
_entry.id   AF-A0A7Z0RNV2-F1
#
_cell.length_a   1.000
_cell.length_b   1.000
_cell.length_c   1.000
_cell.angle_alpha   90.00
_cell.angle_beta   90.00
_cell.angle_gamma   90.00
#
_symmetry.space_group_name_H-M   'P 1'
#
loop_
_entity.id
_entity.type
_entity.pdbx_description
1 polymer ?
#
loop_
_entity_poly.entity_id
_entity_poly.type
_entity_poly.pdbx_seq_one_letter_code
_entity_poly.pdbx_strand_id
1 'polypeptide(L)'
;MPRNGQGQYSKPPNTTAQPNTVIKSVMFNSVIDDLVTDANNARPITAGGTGANTVEGARTGLGLEKRTTYAVKSADYAVVAADNNAVHRFTADAVATFDAAATLGVSWHYTVIADGGDVTLNPSGSETIDGATELIVPDGSSVFLICDGSAFFTDRVLAKLNDKADATAVGSFIDGGLLSNNGATPNTHVDFAAMSVRSGSTFVSRANSITKRINGTWAVGTGNGGLDTGSVAANSTYFAYALRKTSDATLDVVLSTSATIGGVNTTLLTGYTIVKCIGVVLTDASSNIRQFIMYPRDFYQFVTPIREATNIPISTVSALLAITVPNGVKAEARLRLMFSSSATTNSALVHDPAKGTLVAGGNDSGGNVGTIQVASGFAVGGGDVWTNTSKQVRYVSGAGGSLWVWTDGFYFPCGRTA
;
A
#
# COMPACT_ATOMS: atom_id res chain seq x y z
N MET A 1 -70.59 -17.53 -10.24
CA MET A 1 -71.62 -16.77 -10.99
C MET A 1 -70.91 -15.96 -12.07
N PRO A 2 -71.39 -15.98 -13.32
CA PRO A 2 -70.72 -15.26 -14.41
C PRO A 2 -70.73 -13.75 -14.13
N ARG A 3 -69.58 -13.10 -14.31
CA ARG A 3 -69.39 -11.64 -14.24
C ARG A 3 -69.17 -11.14 -15.67
N ASN A 4 -69.51 -9.87 -15.94
CA ASN A 4 -69.23 -9.28 -17.25
C ASN A 4 -67.69 -9.10 -17.43
N GLY A 5 -67.26 -8.70 -18.63
CA GLY A 5 -65.84 -8.45 -18.94
C GLY A 5 -65.16 -7.34 -18.12
N GLN A 6 -65.88 -6.70 -17.19
CA GLN A 6 -65.41 -5.64 -16.28
C GLN A 6 -65.53 -6.07 -14.80
N GLY A 7 -65.84 -7.35 -14.53
CA GLY A 7 -65.93 -7.89 -13.17
C GLY A 7 -67.23 -7.58 -12.41
N GLN A 8 -68.19 -6.89 -13.03
CA GLN A 8 -69.49 -6.62 -12.41
C GLN A 8 -70.40 -7.84 -12.50
N TYR A 9 -71.04 -8.16 -11.39
CA TYR A 9 -72.08 -9.15 -11.26
C TYR A 9 -73.44 -8.55 -11.64
N SER A 10 -74.24 -9.32 -12.38
CA SER A 10 -75.64 -9.03 -12.63
C SER A 10 -76.47 -10.27 -12.32
N LYS A 11 -77.67 -10.10 -11.76
CA LYS A 11 -78.58 -11.23 -11.55
C LYS A 11 -78.88 -11.93 -12.89
N PRO A 12 -79.01 -13.27 -12.93
CA PRO A 12 -79.31 -13.97 -14.17
C PRO A 12 -80.62 -13.48 -14.80
N PRO A 13 -80.74 -13.46 -16.14
CA PRO A 13 -81.97 -13.06 -16.81
C PRO A 13 -83.19 -13.85 -16.31
N ASN A 14 -84.35 -13.21 -16.25
CA ASN A 14 -85.63 -13.82 -15.84
C ASN A 14 -85.70 -14.34 -14.39
N THR A 15 -84.82 -13.88 -13.50
CA THR A 15 -84.83 -14.27 -12.07
C THR A 15 -85.54 -13.29 -11.13
N THR A 16 -86.07 -12.19 -11.66
CA THR A 16 -86.84 -11.22 -10.86
C THR A 16 -88.26 -11.73 -10.64
N ALA A 17 -88.65 -11.90 -9.38
CA ALA A 17 -89.97 -12.40 -9.02
C ALA A 17 -91.06 -11.38 -9.38
N GLN A 18 -92.19 -11.86 -9.92
CA GLN A 18 -93.30 -11.02 -10.38
C GLN A 18 -94.41 -10.90 -9.32
N PRO A 19 -95.11 -9.76 -9.22
CA PRO A 19 -96.29 -9.59 -8.36
C PRO A 19 -97.41 -10.61 -8.66
N ASN A 20 -98.29 -10.85 -7.69
CA ASN A 20 -99.45 -11.77 -7.80
C ASN A 20 -99.08 -13.23 -8.08
N THR A 21 -97.90 -13.65 -7.61
CA THR A 21 -97.47 -15.06 -7.60
C THR A 21 -97.38 -15.56 -6.14
N VAL A 22 -97.12 -16.85 -5.95
CA VAL A 22 -97.05 -17.48 -4.61
C VAL A 22 -95.94 -16.87 -3.74
N ILE A 23 -94.87 -16.34 -4.36
CA ILE A 23 -93.74 -15.73 -3.65
C ILE A 23 -94.02 -14.25 -3.33
N LYS A 24 -93.57 -13.79 -2.15
CA LYS A 24 -93.59 -12.37 -1.77
C LYS A 24 -92.52 -11.61 -2.57
N SER A 25 -92.84 -11.27 -3.81
CA SER A 25 -91.90 -10.76 -4.82
C SER A 25 -91.11 -9.53 -4.35
N VAL A 26 -91.75 -8.59 -3.65
CA VAL A 26 -91.09 -7.37 -3.14
C VAL A 26 -89.96 -7.70 -2.16
N MET A 27 -90.22 -8.54 -1.15
CA MET A 27 -89.21 -8.88 -0.15
C MET A 27 -88.10 -9.75 -0.75
N PHE A 28 -88.46 -10.70 -1.62
CA PHE A 28 -87.49 -11.55 -2.31
C PHE A 28 -86.56 -10.71 -3.19
N ASN A 29 -87.10 -9.84 -4.05
CA ASN A 29 -86.30 -9.02 -4.94
C ASN A 29 -85.40 -8.05 -4.16
N SER A 30 -85.86 -7.49 -3.03
CA SER A 30 -85.04 -6.63 -2.16
C SER A 30 -83.78 -7.37 -1.65
N VAL A 31 -83.93 -8.60 -1.14
CA VAL A 31 -82.80 -9.39 -0.65
C VAL A 31 -81.83 -9.74 -1.79
N ILE A 32 -82.35 -10.09 -2.97
CA ILE A 32 -81.51 -10.40 -4.14
C ILE A 32 -80.77 -9.16 -4.65
N ASP A 33 -81.42 -8.01 -4.69
CA ASP A 33 -80.81 -6.75 -5.12
C ASP A 33 -79.77 -6.24 -4.09
N ASP A 34 -79.97 -6.49 -2.79
CA ASP A 34 -78.95 -6.25 -1.76
C ASP A 34 -77.69 -7.12 -1.98
N LEU A 35 -77.87 -8.40 -2.32
CA LEU A 35 -76.76 -9.30 -2.64
C LEU A 35 -76.04 -8.92 -3.94
N VAL A 36 -76.77 -8.43 -4.96
CA VAL A 36 -76.16 -7.89 -6.18
C VAL A 36 -75.32 -6.65 -5.86
N THR A 37 -75.81 -5.80 -4.96
CA THR A 37 -75.12 -4.59 -4.51
C THR A 37 -73.86 -4.94 -3.72
N ASP A 38 -73.95 -5.84 -2.73
CA ASP A 38 -72.79 -6.32 -1.96
C ASP A 38 -71.73 -6.99 -2.85
N ALA A 39 -72.15 -7.80 -3.84
CA ALA A 39 -71.24 -8.49 -4.75
C ALA A 39 -70.48 -7.57 -5.74
N ASN A 40 -70.93 -6.33 -5.87
CA ASN A 40 -70.37 -5.30 -6.75
C ASN A 40 -69.73 -4.12 -6.02
N ASN A 41 -70.04 -3.93 -4.74
CA ASN A 41 -69.37 -2.95 -3.92
C ASN A 41 -67.87 -3.31 -3.83
N ALA A 42 -67.02 -2.35 -4.15
CA ALA A 42 -65.59 -2.48 -3.90
C ALA A 42 -65.40 -2.71 -2.41
N ARG A 43 -64.93 -3.90 -2.01
CA ARG A 43 -64.64 -4.21 -0.61
C ARG A 43 -63.39 -3.42 -0.22
N PRO A 44 -63.48 -2.43 0.68
CA PRO A 44 -62.30 -1.73 1.16
C PRO A 44 -61.38 -2.73 1.87
N ILE A 45 -60.09 -2.44 1.94
CA ILE A 45 -59.09 -3.19 2.72
C ILE A 45 -59.32 -2.96 4.23
N THR A 46 -60.57 -3.07 4.70
CA THR A 46 -60.94 -3.10 6.12
C THR A 46 -61.10 -4.55 6.60
N ALA A 47 -61.24 -5.50 5.66
CA ALA A 47 -61.21 -6.95 5.89
C ALA A 47 -60.10 -7.64 5.07
N GLY A 48 -58.99 -6.93 4.82
CA GLY A 48 -57.93 -7.28 3.88
C GLY A 48 -56.98 -8.40 4.33
N GLY A 49 -57.51 -9.50 4.85
CA GLY A 49 -56.75 -10.75 5.07
C GLY A 49 -55.73 -10.76 6.21
N THR A 50 -55.35 -9.60 6.76
CA THR A 50 -54.32 -9.49 7.81
C THR A 50 -54.86 -9.36 9.23
N GLY A 51 -56.13 -8.95 9.40
CA GLY A 51 -56.74 -8.73 10.72
C GLY A 51 -56.20 -7.51 11.50
N ALA A 52 -55.42 -6.63 10.87
CA ALA A 52 -54.76 -5.51 11.55
C ALA A 52 -55.55 -4.19 11.48
N ASN A 53 -55.53 -3.43 12.58
CA ASN A 53 -56.11 -2.08 12.69
C ASN A 53 -55.05 -0.95 12.67
N THR A 54 -53.78 -1.29 12.43
CA THR A 54 -52.67 -0.33 12.29
C THR A 54 -51.94 -0.57 10.96
N VAL A 55 -51.30 0.49 10.44
CA VAL A 55 -50.45 0.39 9.23
C VAL A 55 -49.34 -0.64 9.43
N GLU A 56 -48.73 -0.66 10.62
CA GLU A 56 -47.68 -1.62 10.97
C GLU A 56 -48.20 -3.07 10.99
N GLY A 57 -49.35 -3.31 11.62
CA GLY A 57 -49.95 -4.64 11.62
C GLY A 57 -50.35 -5.11 10.23
N ALA A 58 -50.84 -4.21 9.36
CA ALA A 58 -51.20 -4.55 7.99
C ALA A 58 -49.95 -4.90 7.16
N ARG A 59 -48.87 -4.13 7.32
CA ARG A 59 -47.57 -4.38 6.69
C ARG A 59 -47.01 -5.74 7.09
N THR A 60 -47.01 -6.05 8.39
CA THR A 60 -46.57 -7.35 8.92
C THR A 60 -47.43 -8.49 8.38
N GLY A 61 -48.76 -8.34 8.37
CA GLY A 61 -49.65 -9.39 7.87
C GLY A 61 -49.53 -9.66 6.37
N LEU A 62 -49.04 -8.68 5.59
CA LEU A 62 -48.74 -8.84 4.17
C LEU A 62 -47.29 -9.26 3.88
N GLY A 63 -46.42 -9.37 4.91
CA GLY A 63 -45.00 -9.67 4.73
C GLY A 63 -44.22 -8.58 4.01
N LEU A 64 -44.66 -7.32 4.11
CA LEU A 64 -44.03 -6.18 3.44
C LEU A 64 -42.92 -5.57 4.32
N GLU A 65 -41.85 -5.08 3.70
CA GLU A 65 -40.81 -4.33 4.41
C GLU A 65 -41.26 -2.90 4.76
N LYS A 66 -40.61 -2.28 5.77
CA LYS A 66 -40.80 -0.85 6.02
C LYS A 66 -40.27 -0.04 4.82
N ARG A 67 -40.85 1.14 4.59
CA ARG A 67 -40.32 2.08 3.58
C ARG A 67 -38.91 2.52 3.99
N THR A 68 -37.96 2.47 3.07
CA THR A 68 -36.63 3.05 3.28
C THR A 68 -36.74 4.54 3.56
N THR A 69 -36.20 4.98 4.69
CA THR A 69 -36.16 6.40 5.10
C THR A 69 -34.74 6.93 5.02
N TYR A 70 -34.56 8.16 4.56
CA TYR A 70 -33.26 8.82 4.54
C TYR A 70 -33.23 9.98 5.54
N ALA A 71 -32.16 10.09 6.33
CA ALA A 71 -31.93 11.26 7.17
C ALA A 71 -30.44 11.58 7.31
N VAL A 72 -30.15 12.87 7.54
CA VAL A 72 -28.81 13.36 7.86
C VAL A 72 -28.67 13.49 9.38
N LYS A 73 -27.53 13.06 9.92
CA LYS A 73 -27.15 13.20 11.32
C LYS A 73 -25.83 13.97 11.38
N SER A 74 -25.72 14.94 12.27
CA SER A 74 -24.51 15.77 12.41
C SER A 74 -23.83 15.61 13.78
N ALA A 75 -24.24 14.60 14.54
CA ALA A 75 -23.80 14.28 15.89
C ALA A 75 -24.24 12.85 16.24
N ASP A 76 -23.92 12.42 17.45
CA ASP A 76 -24.35 11.14 18.03
C ASP A 76 -25.86 10.92 17.89
N TYR A 77 -26.24 9.65 17.69
CA TYR A 77 -27.62 9.27 17.45
C TYR A 77 -27.98 7.94 18.12
N ALA A 78 -29.10 7.93 18.84
CA ALA A 78 -29.69 6.72 19.38
C ALA A 78 -30.53 6.03 18.29
N VAL A 79 -30.07 4.87 17.84
CA VAL A 79 -30.68 4.03 16.81
C VAL A 79 -31.74 3.13 17.43
N VAL A 80 -32.98 3.25 16.96
CA VAL A 80 -34.15 2.64 17.59
C VAL A 80 -34.91 1.71 16.64
N ALA A 81 -35.89 0.95 17.14
CA ALA A 81 -36.70 0.04 16.33
C ALA A 81 -37.50 0.74 15.21
N ALA A 82 -37.76 2.04 15.35
CA ALA A 82 -38.39 2.87 14.32
C ALA A 82 -37.49 3.08 13.09
N ASP A 83 -36.17 2.97 13.26
CA ASP A 83 -35.16 3.15 12.19
C ASP A 83 -34.97 1.88 11.33
N ASN A 84 -35.87 0.88 11.45
CA ASN A 84 -35.80 -0.30 10.60
C ASN A 84 -35.93 0.10 9.12
N ASN A 85 -34.98 -0.35 8.30
CA ASN A 85 -34.79 0.03 6.90
C ASN A 85 -34.39 1.50 6.69
N ALA A 86 -33.87 2.20 7.70
CA ALA A 86 -33.38 3.56 7.54
C ALA A 86 -31.96 3.60 6.94
N VAL A 87 -31.69 4.68 6.21
CA VAL A 87 -30.39 5.09 5.70
C VAL A 87 -30.03 6.42 6.36
N HIS A 88 -29.08 6.40 7.29
CA HIS A 88 -28.58 7.61 7.93
C HIS A 88 -27.19 7.97 7.41
N ARG A 89 -27.06 9.22 6.96
CA ARG A 89 -25.78 9.82 6.56
C ARG A 89 -25.28 10.72 7.69
N PHE A 90 -24.13 10.38 8.25
CA PHE A 90 -23.47 11.17 9.29
C PHE A 90 -22.49 12.13 8.64
N THR A 91 -22.56 13.42 8.98
CA THR A 91 -21.73 14.48 8.38
C THR A 91 -20.64 15.01 9.31
N ALA A 92 -20.33 14.28 10.37
CA ALA A 92 -19.31 14.57 11.36
C ALA A 92 -18.95 13.27 12.10
N ASP A 93 -17.85 13.30 12.86
CA ASP A 93 -17.53 12.24 13.81
C ASP A 93 -18.72 12.02 14.77
N ALA A 94 -19.19 10.77 14.89
CA ALA A 94 -20.39 10.48 15.65
C ALA A 94 -20.44 9.04 16.16
N VAL A 95 -21.21 8.82 17.22
CA VAL A 95 -21.54 7.51 17.76
C VAL A 95 -23.01 7.19 17.46
N ALA A 96 -23.26 6.08 16.77
CA ALA A 96 -24.58 5.52 16.61
C ALA A 96 -24.78 4.42 17.68
N THR A 97 -25.53 4.74 18.73
CA THR A 97 -25.79 3.80 19.85
C THR A 97 -27.09 3.06 19.60
N PHE A 98 -27.06 1.73 19.63
CA PHE A 98 -28.20 0.89 19.28
C PHE A 98 -29.00 0.53 20.53
N ASP A 99 -30.33 0.51 20.41
CA ASP A 99 -31.16 -0.27 21.32
C ASP A 99 -30.75 -1.75 21.28
N ALA A 100 -31.06 -2.49 22.35
CA ALA A 100 -30.77 -3.92 22.44
C ALA A 100 -31.29 -4.68 21.21
N ALA A 101 -30.50 -5.62 20.69
CA ALA A 101 -30.82 -6.45 19.53
C ALA A 101 -32.18 -7.16 19.70
N ALA A 102 -32.51 -7.60 20.92
CA ALA A 102 -33.80 -8.21 21.24
C ALA A 102 -34.99 -7.22 21.11
N THR A 103 -34.76 -5.92 21.34
CA THR A 103 -35.76 -4.86 21.16
C THR A 103 -35.91 -4.47 19.69
N LEU A 104 -34.81 -4.41 18.93
CA LEU A 104 -34.84 -4.13 17.50
C LEU A 104 -35.49 -5.28 16.71
N GLY A 105 -35.24 -6.52 17.13
CA GLY A 105 -35.85 -7.73 16.60
C GLY A 105 -35.13 -8.32 15.40
N VAL A 106 -35.45 -9.59 15.11
CA VAL A 106 -34.90 -10.33 13.96
C VAL A 106 -35.23 -9.61 12.65
N SER A 107 -34.27 -9.57 11.73
CA SER A 107 -34.37 -8.93 10.41
C SER A 107 -34.44 -7.40 10.43
N TRP A 108 -34.33 -6.77 11.59
CA TRP A 108 -34.11 -5.34 11.66
C TRP A 108 -32.80 -4.99 10.95
N HIS A 109 -32.82 -4.03 10.04
CA HIS A 109 -31.65 -3.66 9.24
C HIS A 109 -31.52 -2.16 9.07
N TYR A 110 -30.29 -1.70 8.87
CA TYR A 110 -29.95 -0.28 8.88
C TYR A 110 -28.72 -0.01 8.02
N THR A 111 -28.69 1.16 7.40
CA THR A 111 -27.55 1.60 6.60
C THR A 111 -26.95 2.86 7.20
N VAL A 112 -25.64 2.84 7.38
CA VAL A 112 -24.86 3.98 7.84
C VAL A 112 -23.91 4.43 6.74
N ILE A 113 -23.92 5.72 6.44
CA ILE A 113 -22.97 6.38 5.54
C ILE A 113 -22.16 7.38 6.38
N ALA A 114 -20.84 7.22 6.41
CA ALA A 114 -19.92 8.15 7.04
C ALA A 114 -19.42 9.14 5.97
N ASP A 115 -19.73 10.43 6.11
CA ASP A 115 -19.45 11.46 5.11
C ASP A 115 -19.21 12.84 5.77
N GLY A 116 -18.09 12.95 6.46
CA GLY A 116 -17.66 14.12 7.22
C GLY A 116 -16.93 13.78 8.51
N GLY A 117 -16.78 12.49 8.82
CA GLY A 117 -16.11 11.96 10.00
C GLY A 117 -16.39 10.47 10.20
N ASP A 118 -15.63 9.84 11.09
CA ASP A 118 -15.77 8.42 11.43
C ASP A 118 -17.06 8.19 12.24
N VAL A 119 -17.78 7.10 11.94
CA VAL A 119 -18.99 6.73 12.69
C VAL A 119 -18.75 5.45 13.49
N THR A 120 -18.83 5.55 14.81
CA THR A 120 -18.75 4.39 15.71
C THR A 120 -20.13 3.78 15.91
N LEU A 121 -20.30 2.54 15.47
CA LEU A 121 -21.50 1.75 15.74
C LEU A 121 -21.34 1.02 17.07
N ASN A 122 -22.21 1.34 18.02
CA ASN A 122 -22.11 0.89 19.41
C ASN A 122 -23.37 0.11 19.84
N PRO A 123 -23.37 -1.23 19.72
CA PRO A 123 -24.39 -2.11 20.29
C PRO A 123 -24.62 -1.93 21.79
N SER A 124 -25.79 -2.34 22.26
CA SER A 124 -26.12 -2.24 23.68
C SER A 124 -25.38 -3.28 24.51
N GLY A 125 -24.65 -2.84 25.54
CA GLY A 125 -24.08 -3.72 26.56
C GLY A 125 -22.98 -4.63 26.01
N SER A 126 -23.22 -5.96 26.02
CA SER A 126 -22.27 -6.97 25.55
C SER A 126 -22.63 -7.55 24.18
N GLU A 127 -23.59 -6.95 23.48
CA GLU A 127 -23.94 -7.32 22.11
C GLU A 127 -22.78 -6.99 21.16
N THR A 128 -22.73 -7.68 20.02
CA THR A 128 -21.62 -7.55 19.08
C THR A 128 -22.08 -7.25 17.67
N ILE A 129 -21.25 -6.55 16.90
CA ILE A 129 -21.31 -6.45 15.45
C ILE A 129 -20.19 -7.31 14.88
N ASP A 130 -20.51 -8.38 14.15
CA ASP A 130 -19.53 -9.32 13.59
C ASP A 130 -18.52 -9.87 14.62
N GLY A 131 -18.94 -9.98 15.89
CA GLY A 131 -18.11 -10.45 17.00
C GLY A 131 -17.26 -9.37 17.69
N ALA A 132 -17.32 -8.13 17.23
CA ALA A 132 -16.70 -6.96 17.89
C ALA A 132 -17.74 -6.20 18.74
N THR A 133 -17.30 -5.59 19.84
CA THR A 133 -18.18 -4.79 20.71
C THR A 133 -18.54 -3.42 20.11
N GLU A 134 -17.76 -2.96 19.15
CA GLU A 134 -18.02 -1.75 18.35
C GLU A 134 -17.50 -1.97 16.93
N LEU A 135 -18.09 -1.28 15.95
CA LEU A 135 -17.58 -1.22 14.58
C LEU A 135 -17.40 0.24 14.17
N ILE A 136 -16.20 0.62 13.76
CA ILE A 136 -15.94 1.93 13.17
C ILE A 136 -16.20 1.85 11.66
N VAL A 137 -17.04 2.77 11.16
CA VAL A 137 -17.26 3.02 9.73
C VAL A 137 -16.41 4.26 9.38
N PRO A 138 -15.26 4.09 8.69
CA PRO A 138 -14.40 5.21 8.36
C PRO A 138 -15.09 6.22 7.45
N ASP A 139 -14.70 7.49 7.56
CA ASP A 139 -15.16 8.55 6.65
C ASP A 139 -14.99 8.15 5.17
N GLY A 140 -16.02 8.43 4.36
CA GLY A 140 -16.09 8.05 2.95
C GLY A 140 -16.50 6.60 2.69
N SER A 141 -16.94 5.86 3.71
CA SER A 141 -17.45 4.49 3.58
C SER A 141 -18.89 4.33 4.08
N SER A 142 -19.47 3.15 3.84
CA SER A 142 -20.82 2.81 4.29
C SER A 142 -20.90 1.35 4.69
N VAL A 143 -21.86 1.04 5.56
CA VAL A 143 -22.15 -0.34 5.93
C VAL A 143 -23.65 -0.60 5.97
N PHE A 144 -24.05 -1.75 5.47
CA PHE A 144 -25.37 -2.34 5.70
C PHE A 144 -25.25 -3.34 6.84
N LEU A 145 -26.18 -3.27 7.81
CA LEU A 145 -26.21 -4.17 8.95
C LEU A 145 -27.60 -4.78 9.14
N ILE A 146 -27.63 -6.01 9.65
CA ILE A 146 -28.83 -6.78 9.96
C ILE A 146 -28.73 -7.37 11.38
N CYS A 147 -29.84 -7.40 12.09
CA CYS A 147 -30.00 -7.95 13.44
C CYS A 147 -30.58 -9.37 13.37
N ASP A 148 -30.04 -10.30 14.15
CA ASP A 148 -30.59 -11.65 14.33
C ASP A 148 -31.45 -11.79 15.61
N GLY A 149 -31.69 -10.69 16.31
CA GLY A 149 -32.38 -10.63 17.59
C GLY A 149 -31.47 -10.80 18.82
N SER A 150 -30.17 -11.02 18.64
CA SER A 150 -29.17 -11.12 19.72
C SER A 150 -27.85 -10.38 19.41
N ALA A 151 -27.50 -10.25 18.13
CA ALA A 151 -26.31 -9.61 17.63
C ALA A 151 -26.57 -8.97 16.25
N PHE A 152 -25.58 -8.22 15.77
CA PHE A 152 -25.61 -7.55 14.48
C PHE A 152 -24.55 -8.13 13.54
N PHE A 153 -24.85 -8.15 12.26
CA PHE A 153 -23.98 -8.64 11.21
C PHE A 153 -23.95 -7.65 10.06
N THR A 154 -22.77 -7.39 9.50
CA THR A 154 -22.63 -6.57 8.30
C THR A 154 -22.53 -7.44 7.04
N ASP A 155 -22.54 -6.81 5.88
CA ASP A 155 -22.15 -7.44 4.62
C ASP A 155 -20.66 -7.88 4.57
N ARG A 156 -19.88 -7.51 5.61
CA ARG A 156 -18.44 -7.74 5.77
C ARG A 156 -17.58 -7.16 4.66
N VAL A 157 -18.12 -6.30 3.81
CA VAL A 157 -17.37 -5.67 2.72
C VAL A 157 -16.27 -4.79 3.30
N LEU A 158 -16.61 -3.97 4.30
CA LEU A 158 -15.65 -3.11 5.00
C LEU A 158 -14.54 -3.93 5.71
N ALA A 159 -14.93 -4.99 6.43
CA ALA A 159 -13.96 -5.89 7.07
C ALA A 159 -13.02 -6.54 6.05
N LYS A 160 -13.54 -6.99 4.91
CA LYS A 160 -12.73 -7.57 3.83
C LYS A 160 -11.82 -6.55 3.16
N LEU A 161 -12.26 -5.31 2.99
CA LEU A 161 -11.43 -4.25 2.45
C LEU A 161 -10.27 -3.91 3.40
N ASN A 162 -10.53 -3.84 4.71
CA ASN A 162 -9.48 -3.65 5.73
C ASN A 162 -8.47 -4.82 5.73
N ASP A 163 -8.94 -6.06 5.74
CA ASP A 163 -8.07 -7.25 5.63
C ASP A 163 -7.19 -7.24 4.37
N LYS A 164 -7.72 -6.72 3.26
CA LYS A 164 -7.00 -6.63 1.97
C LYS A 164 -6.04 -5.44 1.91
N ALA A 165 -6.37 -4.32 2.55
CA ALA A 165 -5.49 -3.18 2.69
C ALA A 165 -4.24 -3.55 3.51
N ASP A 166 -4.42 -4.35 4.58
CA ASP A 166 -3.36 -4.83 5.46
C ASP A 166 -2.62 -6.08 4.95
N ALA A 167 -2.88 -6.51 3.71
CA ALA A 167 -2.20 -7.67 3.12
C ALA A 167 -0.70 -7.37 2.89
N THR A 168 0.09 -7.58 3.95
CA THR A 168 1.54 -7.78 4.01
C THR A 168 2.03 -8.93 3.14
N ALA A 169 1.12 -9.68 2.49
CA ALA A 169 1.41 -10.73 1.53
C ALA A 169 2.11 -10.23 0.25
N VAL A 170 1.98 -8.94 -0.07
CA VAL A 170 2.82 -8.31 -1.12
C VAL A 170 4.11 -7.85 -0.44
N GLY A 171 5.19 -8.60 -0.65
CA GLY A 171 6.52 -8.29 -0.12
C GLY A 171 7.00 -6.89 -0.52
N SER A 172 8.11 -6.45 0.08
CA SER A 172 8.72 -5.16 -0.28
C SER A 172 9.34 -5.26 -1.67
N PHE A 173 9.13 -4.24 -2.51
CA PHE A 173 9.68 -4.19 -3.87
C PHE A 173 10.01 -2.76 -4.28
N ILE A 174 10.89 -2.67 -5.27
CA ILE A 174 11.07 -1.48 -6.11
C ILE A 174 10.91 -1.94 -7.55
N ASP A 175 9.94 -1.35 -8.24
CA ASP A 175 9.76 -1.50 -9.68
C ASP A 175 10.13 -0.18 -10.36
N GLY A 176 10.94 -0.27 -11.44
CA GLY A 176 11.53 0.89 -12.11
C GLY A 176 12.51 1.67 -11.25
N GLY A 177 12.46 2.99 -11.35
CA GLY A 177 13.24 3.91 -10.52
C GLY A 177 14.75 3.83 -10.68
N LEU A 178 15.25 3.48 -11.86
CA LEU A 178 16.68 3.58 -12.14
C LEU A 178 17.16 5.02 -11.92
N LEU A 179 18.32 5.15 -11.27
CA LEU A 179 18.99 6.42 -11.05
C LEU A 179 19.92 6.70 -12.23
N SER A 180 20.09 7.98 -12.57
CA SER A 180 21.07 8.42 -13.55
C SER A 180 21.55 9.84 -13.25
N ASN A 181 22.73 10.19 -13.74
CA ASN A 181 23.14 11.59 -13.83
C ASN A 181 22.18 12.33 -14.78
N ASN A 182 21.76 13.54 -14.40
CA ASN A 182 20.90 14.35 -15.25
C ASN A 182 21.59 14.73 -16.57
N GLY A 183 20.85 14.70 -17.69
CA GLY A 183 21.40 14.97 -19.02
C GLY A 183 21.94 16.40 -19.23
N ALA A 184 21.38 17.40 -18.56
CA ALA A 184 21.81 18.80 -18.67
C ALA A 184 22.76 19.23 -17.55
N THR A 185 22.59 18.66 -16.35
CA THR A 185 23.28 19.07 -15.12
C THR A 185 23.87 17.87 -14.35
N PRO A 186 24.72 17.06 -15.00
CA PRO A 186 25.11 15.74 -14.51
C PRO A 186 25.90 15.75 -13.18
N ASN A 187 26.55 16.87 -12.86
CA ASN A 187 27.39 17.01 -11.67
C ASN A 187 26.60 17.25 -10.38
N THR A 188 25.36 17.72 -10.48
CA THR A 188 24.59 18.19 -9.31
C THR A 188 23.17 17.64 -9.24
N HIS A 189 22.66 17.09 -10.33
CA HIS A 189 21.29 16.58 -10.41
C HIS A 189 21.28 15.08 -10.68
N VAL A 190 20.39 14.40 -9.97
CA VAL A 190 20.12 12.97 -10.11
C VAL A 190 18.69 12.82 -10.62
N ASP A 191 18.55 12.11 -11.74
CA ASP A 191 17.25 11.74 -12.28
C ASP A 191 16.87 10.34 -11.78
N PHE A 192 15.66 10.24 -11.27
CA PHE A 192 15.03 9.01 -10.85
C PHE A 192 13.91 8.70 -11.85
N ALA A 193 14.00 7.55 -12.53
CA ALA A 193 12.96 7.12 -13.45
C ALA A 193 11.60 6.91 -12.74
N ALA A 194 10.53 6.75 -13.52
CA ALA A 194 9.23 6.33 -13.00
C ALA A 194 9.37 5.09 -12.12
N MET A 195 8.65 5.05 -11.00
CA MET A 195 8.84 3.99 -10.01
C MET A 195 7.60 3.68 -9.19
N SER A 196 7.56 2.45 -8.70
CA SER A 196 6.64 2.00 -7.66
C SER A 196 7.45 1.37 -6.53
N VAL A 197 7.23 1.81 -5.30
CA VAL A 197 8.01 1.42 -4.13
C VAL A 197 7.06 0.96 -3.04
N ARG A 198 7.30 -0.26 -2.53
CA ARG A 198 6.57 -0.81 -1.39
C ARG A 198 7.53 -1.24 -0.28
N SER A 199 7.19 -0.90 0.95
CA SER A 199 7.82 -1.42 2.16
C SER A 199 6.74 -1.66 3.22
N GLY A 200 6.56 -2.91 3.63
CA GLY A 200 5.46 -3.31 4.52
C GLY A 200 4.08 -2.95 3.93
N SER A 201 3.28 -2.23 4.71
CA SER A 201 1.97 -1.69 4.31
C SER A 201 2.07 -0.37 3.53
N THR A 202 3.25 0.24 3.43
CA THR A 202 3.42 1.53 2.76
C THR A 202 3.75 1.34 1.29
N PHE A 203 2.91 1.88 0.41
CA PHE A 203 3.09 1.93 -1.03
C PHE A 203 3.09 3.37 -1.54
N VAL A 204 3.97 3.66 -2.49
CA VAL A 204 4.05 4.95 -3.18
C VAL A 204 4.51 4.74 -4.62
N SER A 205 3.97 5.50 -5.57
CA SER A 205 4.38 5.41 -6.97
C SER A 205 4.40 6.78 -7.66
N ARG A 206 5.13 6.84 -8.76
CA ARG A 206 5.24 8.01 -9.64
C ARG A 206 5.39 7.57 -11.09
N ALA A 207 4.49 8.03 -11.95
CA ALA A 207 4.50 7.69 -13.38
C ALA A 207 5.56 8.44 -14.19
N ASN A 208 6.01 9.60 -13.70
CA ASN A 208 7.02 10.44 -14.35
C ASN A 208 8.32 10.43 -13.54
N SER A 209 9.43 10.74 -14.20
CA SER A 209 10.69 10.93 -13.49
C SER A 209 10.60 12.07 -12.46
N ILE A 210 11.47 12.00 -11.46
CA ILE A 210 11.73 13.10 -10.53
C ILE A 210 13.23 13.38 -10.54
N THR A 211 13.59 14.66 -10.56
CA THR A 211 14.99 15.09 -10.46
C THR A 211 15.20 15.71 -9.10
N LYS A 212 16.28 15.36 -8.40
CA LYS A 212 16.70 16.04 -7.15
C LYS A 212 18.12 16.58 -7.30
N ARG A 213 18.37 17.73 -6.69
CA ARG A 213 19.70 18.36 -6.63
C ARG A 213 20.44 17.97 -5.36
N ILE A 214 21.63 17.39 -5.49
CA ILE A 214 22.45 16.99 -4.34
C ILE A 214 23.05 18.18 -3.60
N ASN A 215 23.11 19.36 -4.22
CA ASN A 215 23.71 20.57 -3.66
C ASN A 215 22.66 21.58 -3.16
N GLY A 216 21.45 21.12 -2.85
CA GLY A 216 20.39 21.94 -2.25
C GLY A 216 19.68 21.20 -1.13
N THR A 217 19.24 21.95 -0.11
CA THR A 217 18.37 21.44 0.96
C THR A 217 17.07 20.91 0.39
N TRP A 218 16.56 19.84 0.99
CA TRP A 218 15.35 19.18 0.51
C TRP A 218 14.18 20.15 0.43
N ALA A 219 13.53 20.16 -0.73
CA ALA A 219 12.24 20.81 -0.94
C ALA A 219 11.40 19.96 -1.89
N VAL A 220 10.08 20.02 -1.72
CA VAL A 220 9.12 19.20 -2.46
C VAL A 220 9.23 19.43 -3.97
N GLY A 221 9.21 18.36 -4.76
CA GLY A 221 9.06 18.40 -6.21
C GLY A 221 10.36 18.17 -7.00
N THR A 222 10.18 18.13 -8.33
CA THR A 222 11.25 17.89 -9.29
C THR A 222 12.12 19.14 -9.50
N GLY A 223 13.42 18.95 -9.71
CA GLY A 223 14.42 20.02 -9.84
C GLY A 223 14.81 20.69 -8.53
N ASN A 224 14.13 20.38 -7.42
CA ASN A 224 14.41 20.96 -6.12
C ASN A 224 15.55 20.23 -5.38
N GLY A 225 16.02 20.84 -4.30
CA GLY A 225 17.09 20.26 -3.48
C GLY A 225 16.66 18.90 -2.91
N GLY A 226 17.65 18.04 -2.68
CA GLY A 226 17.46 16.67 -2.23
C GLY A 226 17.97 16.39 -0.83
N LEU A 227 18.86 17.20 -0.26
CA LEU A 227 19.53 16.87 1.00
C LEU A 227 18.62 17.03 2.22
N ASP A 228 18.49 15.98 3.02
CA ASP A 228 17.77 16.02 4.31
C ASP A 228 18.39 17.02 5.31
N THR A 229 19.69 17.26 5.20
CA THR A 229 20.42 18.24 6.00
C THR A 229 21.75 18.64 5.36
N GLY A 230 22.35 19.72 5.86
CA GLY A 230 23.71 20.13 5.51
C GLY A 230 23.91 20.53 4.05
N SER A 231 25.16 20.43 3.60
CA SER A 231 25.62 20.73 2.24
C SER A 231 26.30 19.53 1.61
N VAL A 232 26.40 19.51 0.28
CA VAL A 232 27.13 18.46 -0.42
C VAL A 232 28.60 18.46 0.01
N ALA A 233 29.12 17.28 0.35
CA ALA A 233 30.47 17.05 0.80
C ALA A 233 31.25 16.23 -0.24
N ALA A 234 32.56 16.44 -0.28
CA ALA A 234 33.44 15.70 -1.18
C ALA A 234 33.56 14.24 -0.75
N ASN A 235 33.81 13.34 -1.71
CA ASN A 235 34.08 11.91 -1.49
C ASN A 235 33.04 11.19 -0.59
N SER A 236 31.79 11.61 -0.69
CA SER A 236 30.71 11.24 0.22
C SER A 236 29.65 10.35 -0.43
N THR A 237 28.92 9.63 0.42
CA THR A 237 27.82 8.73 0.04
C THR A 237 26.49 9.36 0.41
N TYR A 238 25.57 9.37 -0.55
CA TYR A 238 24.20 9.87 -0.36
C TYR A 238 23.21 8.79 -0.76
N PHE A 239 22.50 8.25 0.23
CA PHE A 239 21.43 7.28 0.04
C PHE A 239 20.16 8.00 -0.36
N ALA A 240 19.50 7.52 -1.41
CA ALA A 240 18.24 8.04 -1.87
C ALA A 240 17.10 7.25 -1.23
N TYR A 241 16.15 7.94 -0.60
CA TYR A 241 14.98 7.37 0.02
C TYR A 241 13.71 7.86 -0.66
N ALA A 242 12.82 6.92 -0.99
CA ALA A 242 11.47 7.25 -1.44
C ALA A 242 10.65 7.80 -0.26
N LEU A 243 9.95 8.89 -0.50
CA LEU A 243 9.03 9.51 0.44
C LEU A 243 7.60 9.36 -0.07
N ARG A 244 6.67 9.11 0.86
CA ARG A 244 5.23 9.15 0.62
C ARG A 244 4.64 10.32 1.40
N LYS A 245 4.03 11.27 0.70
CA LYS A 245 3.30 12.36 1.36
C LYS A 245 2.07 11.79 2.07
N THR A 246 1.85 12.19 3.33
CA THR A 246 0.80 11.59 4.17
C THR A 246 -0.61 12.01 3.74
N SER A 247 -0.78 13.19 3.15
CA SER A 247 -2.09 13.74 2.78
C SER A 247 -2.66 13.21 1.47
N ASP A 248 -1.81 12.88 0.49
CA ASP A 248 -2.23 12.56 -0.89
C ASP A 248 -1.46 11.38 -1.51
N ALA A 249 -0.62 10.71 -0.74
CA ALA A 249 0.19 9.56 -1.16
C ALA A 249 1.17 9.84 -2.32
N THR A 250 1.48 11.10 -2.63
CA THR A 250 2.42 11.43 -3.71
C THR A 250 3.87 11.10 -3.36
N LEU A 251 4.65 10.74 -4.38
CA LEU A 251 6.06 10.38 -4.26
C LEU A 251 6.98 11.62 -4.34
N ASP A 252 7.91 11.70 -3.40
CA ASP A 252 9.12 12.52 -3.50
C ASP A 252 10.37 11.69 -3.14
N VAL A 253 11.55 12.27 -3.25
CA VAL A 253 12.82 11.63 -2.92
C VAL A 253 13.65 12.56 -2.05
N VAL A 254 14.29 11.98 -1.03
CA VAL A 254 15.31 12.66 -0.21
C VAL A 254 16.64 11.93 -0.32
N LEU A 255 17.73 12.68 -0.27
CA LEU A 255 19.10 12.23 -0.23
C LEU A 255 19.63 12.44 1.19
N SER A 256 20.22 11.40 1.78
CA SER A 256 20.76 11.45 3.14
C SER A 256 22.13 10.80 3.19
N THR A 257 23.01 11.26 4.08
CA THR A 257 24.26 10.56 4.39
C THR A 257 24.04 9.34 5.30
N SER A 258 22.84 9.16 5.85
CA SER A 258 22.50 7.99 6.66
C SER A 258 22.26 6.75 5.80
N ALA A 259 22.88 5.63 6.19
CA ALA A 259 22.66 4.33 5.57
C ALA A 259 21.34 3.65 6.00
N THR A 260 20.70 4.15 7.07
CA THR A 260 19.45 3.59 7.62
C THR A 260 18.36 4.65 7.68
N ILE A 261 17.10 4.21 7.55
CA ILE A 261 15.93 5.10 7.63
C ILE A 261 15.92 5.86 8.96
N GLY A 262 16.25 5.19 10.07
CA GLY A 262 16.25 5.80 11.40
C GLY A 262 17.29 6.92 11.60
N GLY A 263 18.28 7.04 10.72
CA GLY A 263 19.27 8.12 10.77
C GLY A 263 19.01 9.27 9.79
N VAL A 264 17.97 9.19 8.95
CA VAL A 264 17.60 10.28 8.03
C VAL A 264 17.06 11.46 8.84
N ASN A 265 17.51 12.69 8.56
CA ASN A 265 17.02 13.87 9.25
C ASN A 265 15.59 14.21 8.77
N THR A 266 14.63 14.23 9.69
CA THR A 266 13.21 14.43 9.37
C THR A 266 12.73 15.87 9.50
N THR A 267 13.60 16.82 9.88
CA THR A 267 13.23 18.22 10.12
C THR A 267 12.58 18.87 8.90
N LEU A 268 13.07 18.56 7.70
CA LEU A 268 12.52 19.08 6.45
C LEU A 268 11.37 18.21 5.89
N LEU A 269 11.11 17.03 6.48
CA LEU A 269 10.23 16.00 5.92
C LEU A 269 8.87 15.92 6.63
N THR A 270 8.43 16.99 7.28
CA THR A 270 7.11 17.04 7.93
C THR A 270 6.00 16.74 6.92
N GLY A 271 5.10 15.82 7.26
CA GLY A 271 4.04 15.36 6.35
C GLY A 271 4.47 14.29 5.35
N TYR A 272 5.66 13.68 5.53
CA TYR A 272 6.14 12.58 4.70
C TYR A 272 6.54 11.36 5.54
N THR A 273 6.22 10.18 5.02
CA THR A 273 6.74 8.90 5.50
C THR A 273 7.91 8.47 4.64
N ILE A 274 9.03 8.10 5.25
CA ILE A 274 10.17 7.49 4.55
C ILE A 274 9.85 6.02 4.29
N VAL A 275 9.78 5.62 3.02
CA VAL A 275 9.31 4.29 2.62
C VAL A 275 10.46 3.28 2.57
N LYS A 276 11.48 3.56 1.76
CA LYS A 276 12.56 2.61 1.48
C LYS A 276 13.78 3.32 0.86
N CYS A 277 14.98 2.80 1.09
CA CYS A 277 16.15 3.17 0.30
C CYS A 277 15.97 2.65 -1.13
N ILE A 278 16.10 3.52 -2.12
CA ILE A 278 15.87 3.23 -3.54
C ILE A 278 17.15 3.29 -4.38
N GLY A 279 18.24 3.81 -3.82
CA GLY A 279 19.51 3.88 -4.51
C GLY A 279 20.55 4.67 -3.75
N VAL A 280 21.69 4.90 -4.39
CA VAL A 280 22.82 5.60 -3.80
C VAL A 280 23.55 6.43 -4.84
N VAL A 281 24.09 7.56 -4.41
CA VAL A 281 24.83 8.51 -5.24
C VAL A 281 26.14 8.82 -4.53
N LEU A 282 27.24 8.75 -5.28
CA LEU A 282 28.59 9.02 -4.75
C LEU A 282 29.12 10.32 -5.33
N THR A 283 29.84 11.09 -4.52
CA THR A 283 30.52 12.32 -4.95
C THR A 283 32.03 12.13 -5.07
N ASP A 284 32.67 12.96 -5.89
CA ASP A 284 34.11 13.01 -6.05
C ASP A 284 34.77 14.03 -5.11
N ALA A 285 36.08 14.24 -5.27
CA ALA A 285 36.85 15.17 -4.45
C ALA A 285 36.44 16.64 -4.63
N SER A 286 35.70 16.97 -5.69
CA SER A 286 35.16 18.31 -5.97
C SER A 286 33.68 18.42 -5.62
N SER A 287 33.12 17.45 -4.88
CA SER A 287 31.69 17.36 -4.54
C SER A 287 30.76 17.22 -5.73
N ASN A 288 31.26 16.83 -6.91
CA ASN A 288 30.43 16.51 -8.06
C ASN A 288 29.93 15.06 -7.96
N ILE A 289 28.73 14.80 -8.46
CA ILE A 289 28.23 13.43 -8.61
C ILE A 289 29.14 12.68 -9.57
N ARG A 290 29.67 11.53 -9.11
CA ARG A 290 30.42 10.62 -9.97
C ARG A 290 29.50 10.07 -11.05
N GLN A 291 29.96 10.06 -12.29
CA GLN A 291 29.12 9.56 -13.39
C GLN A 291 28.97 8.05 -13.32
N PHE A 292 27.73 7.57 -13.41
CA PHE A 292 27.41 6.15 -13.36
C PHE A 292 26.30 5.76 -14.35
N ILE A 293 26.26 4.47 -14.65
CA ILE A 293 25.18 3.79 -15.36
C ILE A 293 24.60 2.80 -14.37
N MET A 294 23.29 2.87 -14.13
CA MET A 294 22.59 1.92 -13.28
C MET A 294 21.88 0.88 -14.14
N TYR A 295 22.13 -0.39 -13.86
CA TYR A 295 21.46 -1.52 -14.49
C TYR A 295 20.35 -2.07 -13.58
N PRO A 296 19.38 -2.84 -14.13
CA PRO A 296 18.42 -3.58 -13.31
C PRO A 296 19.12 -4.43 -12.24
N ARG A 297 18.43 -4.70 -11.13
CA ARG A 297 18.96 -5.44 -9.96
C ARG A 297 20.14 -4.74 -9.26
N ASP A 298 20.12 -3.40 -9.24
CA ASP A 298 20.95 -2.59 -8.36
C ASP A 298 22.47 -2.61 -8.62
N PHE A 299 22.88 -2.88 -9.85
CA PHE A 299 24.28 -2.74 -10.26
C PHE A 299 24.58 -1.33 -10.76
N TYR A 300 25.59 -0.70 -10.18
CA TYR A 300 26.11 0.61 -10.57
C TYR A 300 27.46 0.41 -11.25
N GLN A 301 27.58 0.89 -12.48
CA GLN A 301 28.85 0.94 -13.21
C GLN A 301 29.32 2.39 -13.31
N PHE A 302 30.55 2.68 -12.91
CA PHE A 302 31.14 3.99 -13.17
C PHE A 302 31.39 4.16 -14.66
N VAL A 303 31.06 5.34 -15.21
CA VAL A 303 31.33 5.66 -16.62
C VAL A 303 32.83 5.63 -16.90
N THR A 304 33.60 6.26 -16.01
CA THR A 304 35.06 6.13 -15.99
C THR A 304 35.46 5.27 -14.79
N PRO A 305 36.13 4.14 -14.99
CA PRO A 305 36.64 3.30 -13.91
C PRO A 305 37.49 4.10 -12.92
N ILE A 306 37.23 3.91 -11.63
CA ILE A 306 37.92 4.65 -10.57
C ILE A 306 39.24 3.95 -10.28
N ARG A 307 40.34 4.69 -10.42
CA ARG A 307 41.68 4.23 -10.00
C ARG A 307 41.82 4.42 -8.49
N GLU A 308 41.63 3.35 -7.73
CA GLU A 308 41.70 3.37 -6.27
C GLU A 308 43.14 3.46 -5.78
N ALA A 309 44.03 2.70 -6.44
CA ALA A 309 45.42 2.58 -6.05
C ALA A 309 46.32 2.43 -7.28
N THR A 310 47.53 2.98 -7.21
CA THR A 310 48.53 2.83 -8.28
C THR A 310 49.88 2.61 -7.67
N ASN A 311 50.49 1.48 -8.02
CA ASN A 311 51.81 1.07 -7.56
C ASN A 311 51.93 1.09 -6.03
N ILE A 312 50.90 0.63 -5.32
CA ILE A 312 50.95 0.54 -3.86
C ILE A 312 51.71 -0.72 -3.44
N PRO A 313 52.48 -0.68 -2.34
CA PRO A 313 53.18 -1.86 -1.86
C PRO A 313 52.18 -2.94 -1.41
N ILE A 314 52.48 -4.18 -1.76
CA ILE A 314 51.78 -5.39 -1.29
C ILE A 314 52.80 -6.41 -0.81
N SER A 315 52.42 -7.22 0.18
CA SER A 315 53.31 -8.21 0.81
C SER A 315 52.53 -9.42 1.31
N THR A 316 53.25 -10.34 1.96
CA THR A 316 52.68 -11.48 2.69
C THR A 316 51.86 -11.08 3.93
N VAL A 317 51.92 -9.81 4.34
CA VAL A 317 51.07 -9.25 5.38
C VAL A 317 49.85 -8.60 4.75
N SER A 318 48.67 -9.11 5.11
CA SER A 318 47.39 -8.55 4.65
C SER A 318 47.19 -7.10 5.12
N ALA A 319 46.77 -6.23 4.20
CA ALA A 319 46.43 -4.83 4.49
C ALA A 319 45.00 -4.48 4.00
N LEU A 320 44.45 -3.37 4.48
CA LEU A 320 43.14 -2.86 4.04
C LEU A 320 43.33 -1.71 3.07
N LEU A 321 42.52 -1.70 2.01
CA LEU A 321 42.48 -0.62 1.02
C LEU A 321 41.06 -0.06 0.98
N ALA A 322 40.91 1.25 1.21
CA ALA A 322 39.66 1.94 0.96
C ALA A 322 39.45 2.09 -0.55
N ILE A 323 38.22 1.83 -1.01
CA ILE A 323 37.82 1.93 -2.41
C ILE A 323 36.55 2.78 -2.55
N THR A 324 36.21 3.18 -3.77
CA THR A 324 35.08 4.04 -4.07
C THR A 324 33.80 3.23 -4.25
N VAL A 325 33.13 2.97 -3.13
CA VAL A 325 31.80 2.36 -3.02
C VAL A 325 30.99 3.08 -1.93
N PRO A 326 29.70 2.78 -1.75
CA PRO A 326 28.91 3.33 -0.65
C PRO A 326 29.55 3.06 0.73
N ASN A 327 29.71 4.12 1.52
CA ASN A 327 30.16 4.04 2.91
C ASN A 327 28.97 3.79 3.85
N GLY A 328 29.19 3.09 4.96
CA GLY A 328 28.16 2.76 5.95
C GLY A 328 27.40 1.46 5.67
N VAL A 329 27.63 0.82 4.52
CA VAL A 329 27.03 -0.46 4.12
C VAL A 329 28.06 -1.36 3.48
N LYS A 330 27.83 -2.69 3.48
CA LYS A 330 28.60 -3.58 2.62
C LYS A 330 28.12 -3.41 1.18
N ALA A 331 29.04 -3.30 0.24
CA ALA A 331 28.79 -3.32 -1.19
C ALA A 331 29.72 -4.34 -1.86
N GLU A 332 29.24 -5.00 -2.91
CA GLU A 332 30.07 -5.90 -3.71
C GLU A 332 30.70 -5.11 -4.85
N ALA A 333 31.99 -4.85 -4.77
CA ALA A 333 32.74 -4.07 -5.75
C ALA A 333 33.21 -4.94 -6.91
N ARG A 334 33.00 -4.49 -8.14
CA ARG A 334 33.64 -5.08 -9.33
C ARG A 334 35.00 -4.46 -9.55
N LEU A 335 36.04 -5.25 -9.32
CA LEU A 335 37.42 -4.79 -9.34
C LEU A 335 38.18 -5.30 -10.57
N ARG A 336 39.05 -4.43 -11.10
CA ARG A 336 40.17 -4.81 -11.96
C ARG A 336 41.47 -4.61 -11.22
N LEU A 337 42.38 -5.55 -11.39
CA LEU A 337 43.58 -5.67 -10.61
C LEU A 337 44.78 -5.85 -11.53
N MET A 338 45.89 -5.24 -11.16
CA MET A 338 47.20 -5.53 -11.75
C MET A 338 48.20 -5.71 -10.61
N PHE A 339 49.10 -6.67 -10.78
CA PHE A 339 50.10 -7.04 -9.79
C PHE A 339 51.46 -7.22 -10.46
N SER A 340 52.52 -6.80 -9.78
CA SER A 340 53.91 -7.07 -10.18
C SER A 340 54.74 -7.46 -8.96
N SER A 341 55.69 -8.37 -9.14
CA SER A 341 56.62 -8.80 -8.10
C SER A 341 57.91 -9.29 -8.73
N SER A 342 59.04 -9.13 -8.02
CA SER A 342 60.31 -9.75 -8.42
C SER A 342 60.33 -11.27 -8.20
N ALA A 343 59.39 -11.81 -7.39
CA ALA A 343 59.26 -13.23 -7.15
C ALA A 343 58.38 -13.91 -8.22
N THR A 344 58.89 -14.96 -8.85
CA THR A 344 58.15 -15.78 -9.82
C THR A 344 57.20 -16.76 -9.13
N THR A 345 56.18 -17.21 -9.85
CA THR A 345 55.11 -18.13 -9.40
C THR A 345 54.27 -17.59 -8.23
N ASN A 346 54.30 -16.28 -8.02
CA ASN A 346 53.57 -15.59 -6.95
C ASN A 346 52.26 -14.97 -7.45
N SER A 347 51.21 -14.96 -6.64
CA SER A 347 49.91 -14.33 -6.92
C SER A 347 49.55 -13.23 -5.91
N ALA A 348 48.55 -12.44 -6.26
CA ALA A 348 47.91 -11.51 -5.34
C ALA A 348 46.42 -11.88 -5.15
N LEU A 349 45.92 -11.58 -3.96
CA LEU A 349 44.54 -11.79 -3.57
C LEU A 349 43.99 -10.48 -3.01
N VAL A 350 42.85 -10.05 -3.54
CA VAL A 350 41.99 -9.01 -2.97
C VAL A 350 40.67 -9.66 -2.57
N HIS A 351 40.25 -9.53 -1.31
CA HIS A 351 39.13 -10.28 -0.75
C HIS A 351 38.33 -9.51 0.30
N ASP A 352 37.17 -10.08 0.67
CA ASP A 352 36.29 -9.52 1.70
C ASP A 352 37.01 -9.47 3.07
N PRO A 353 37.16 -8.28 3.69
CA PRO A 353 37.75 -8.16 5.02
C PRO A 353 37.12 -9.05 6.09
N ALA A 354 35.84 -9.41 5.95
CA ALA A 354 35.12 -10.27 6.88
C ALA A 354 35.65 -11.71 6.93
N LYS A 355 36.39 -12.15 5.90
CA LYS A 355 37.08 -13.46 5.89
C LYS A 355 38.34 -13.49 6.75
N GLY A 356 38.72 -12.36 7.36
CA GLY A 356 39.97 -12.24 8.11
C GLY A 356 41.20 -12.20 7.22
N THR A 357 42.36 -12.50 7.81
CA THR A 357 43.64 -12.55 7.10
C THR A 357 43.76 -13.86 6.32
N LEU A 358 44.02 -13.75 5.02
CA LEU A 358 44.29 -14.90 4.16
C LEU A 358 45.74 -14.83 3.65
N VAL A 359 46.21 -15.94 3.10
CA VAL A 359 47.52 -16.04 2.44
C VAL A 359 47.27 -16.25 0.95
N ALA A 360 47.92 -15.44 0.11
CA ALA A 360 47.85 -15.56 -1.34
C ALA A 360 48.83 -16.62 -1.84
N GLY A 361 48.36 -17.49 -2.73
CA GLY A 361 49.18 -18.55 -3.32
C GLY A 361 48.32 -19.67 -3.89
N GLY A 362 48.81 -20.36 -4.94
CA GLY A 362 48.07 -21.45 -5.60
C GLY A 362 47.82 -22.66 -4.70
N ASN A 363 48.68 -22.89 -3.71
CA ASN A 363 48.52 -23.93 -2.68
C ASN A 363 47.84 -23.40 -1.40
N ASP A 364 47.56 -22.10 -1.33
CA ASP A 364 46.98 -21.42 -0.17
C ASP A 364 45.52 -21.03 -0.44
N SER A 365 45.11 -19.79 -0.16
CA SER A 365 43.75 -19.29 -0.39
C SER A 365 43.49 -18.87 -1.85
N GLY A 366 44.41 -19.18 -2.78
CA GLY A 366 44.33 -18.79 -4.18
C GLY A 366 44.72 -17.33 -4.43
N GLY A 367 44.27 -16.79 -5.56
CA GLY A 367 44.45 -15.39 -5.95
C GLY A 367 43.41 -15.00 -7.01
N ASN A 368 43.06 -13.72 -7.06
CA ASN A 368 42.22 -13.15 -8.12
C ASN A 368 43.01 -12.27 -9.10
N VAL A 369 44.34 -12.34 -9.01
CA VAL A 369 45.28 -11.82 -10.00
C VAL A 369 46.17 -12.97 -10.46
N GLY A 370 46.47 -13.01 -11.76
CA GLY A 370 47.33 -14.05 -12.34
C GLY A 370 48.68 -14.19 -11.63
N THR A 371 49.38 -15.30 -11.88
CA THR A 371 50.70 -15.54 -11.29
C THR A 371 51.80 -14.85 -12.08
N ILE A 372 52.79 -14.31 -11.38
CA ILE A 372 53.99 -13.71 -11.99
C ILE A 372 54.87 -14.83 -12.54
N GLN A 373 54.91 -15.01 -13.86
CA GLN A 373 55.76 -16.05 -14.48
C GLN A 373 57.19 -15.56 -14.77
N VAL A 374 57.35 -14.26 -14.99
CA VAL A 374 58.64 -13.61 -15.24
C VAL A 374 58.84 -12.54 -14.17
N ALA A 375 59.99 -12.52 -13.52
CA ALA A 375 60.30 -11.56 -12.45
C ALA A 375 60.08 -10.11 -12.93
N SER A 376 59.40 -9.31 -12.12
CA SER A 376 58.96 -7.93 -12.41
C SER A 376 58.02 -7.79 -13.61
N GLY A 377 57.46 -8.90 -14.11
CA GLY A 377 56.36 -8.88 -15.07
C GLY A 377 55.07 -8.35 -14.44
N PHE A 378 54.04 -8.21 -15.27
CA PHE A 378 52.70 -7.81 -14.84
C PHE A 378 51.74 -8.97 -14.98
N ALA A 379 50.98 -9.24 -13.93
CA ALA A 379 49.80 -10.08 -13.98
C ALA A 379 48.55 -9.21 -13.82
N VAL A 380 47.51 -9.53 -14.58
CA VAL A 380 46.21 -8.87 -14.49
C VAL A 380 45.16 -9.84 -13.96
N GLY A 381 44.10 -9.29 -13.39
CA GLY A 381 42.96 -10.05 -12.90
C GLY A 381 41.84 -9.14 -12.45
N GLY A 382 40.92 -9.69 -11.68
CA GLY A 382 39.73 -8.98 -11.26
C GLY A 382 38.70 -9.91 -10.68
N GLY A 383 37.59 -9.33 -10.25
CA GLY A 383 36.46 -10.07 -9.71
C GLY A 383 35.60 -9.20 -8.82
N ASP A 384 34.50 -9.80 -8.38
CA ASP A 384 33.54 -9.18 -7.48
C ASP A 384 33.96 -9.46 -6.02
N VAL A 385 34.13 -8.40 -5.23
CA VAL A 385 34.64 -8.48 -3.85
C VAL A 385 33.77 -7.66 -2.92
N TRP A 386 33.22 -8.30 -1.88
CA TRP A 386 32.50 -7.62 -0.82
C TRP A 386 33.41 -6.70 0.01
N THR A 387 32.94 -5.49 0.25
CA THR A 387 33.58 -4.52 1.14
C THR A 387 33.06 -4.65 2.57
N ASN A 388 33.82 -4.15 3.53
CA ASN A 388 33.27 -3.83 4.85
C ASN A 388 32.46 -2.52 4.81
N THR A 389 31.80 -2.17 5.92
CA THR A 389 30.99 -0.95 6.03
C THR A 389 31.81 0.35 5.97
N SER A 390 33.13 0.27 6.05
CA SER A 390 34.07 1.39 5.91
C SER A 390 34.66 1.46 4.51
N LYS A 391 33.96 0.93 3.49
CA LYS A 391 34.35 0.92 2.06
C LYS A 391 35.74 0.32 1.81
N GLN A 392 36.15 -0.69 2.57
CA GLN A 392 37.46 -1.33 2.42
C GLN A 392 37.36 -2.75 1.86
N VAL A 393 38.38 -3.12 1.08
CA VAL A 393 38.75 -4.50 0.75
C VAL A 393 40.07 -4.86 1.43
N ARG A 394 40.37 -6.15 1.55
CA ARG A 394 41.66 -6.63 2.06
C ARG A 394 42.51 -7.12 0.91
N TYR A 395 43.82 -6.89 0.95
CA TYR A 395 44.75 -7.34 -0.08
C TYR A 395 46.03 -7.95 0.52
N VAL A 396 46.56 -8.98 -0.14
CA VAL A 396 47.74 -9.75 0.25
C VAL A 396 48.38 -10.42 -0.98
N SER A 397 49.69 -10.67 -0.95
CA SER A 397 50.41 -11.43 -1.98
C SER A 397 51.32 -12.48 -1.34
N GLY A 398 51.71 -13.52 -2.08
CA GLY A 398 52.66 -14.53 -1.58
C GLY A 398 54.11 -14.03 -1.46
N ALA A 399 54.42 -12.83 -1.96
CA ALA A 399 55.70 -12.14 -1.82
C ALA A 399 55.55 -10.63 -2.10
N GLY A 400 56.54 -9.84 -1.69
CA GLY A 400 56.57 -8.39 -1.88
C GLY A 400 56.43 -7.95 -3.33
N GLY A 401 55.70 -6.86 -3.57
CA GLY A 401 55.46 -6.33 -4.91
C GLY A 401 54.63 -5.05 -4.94
N SER A 402 54.04 -4.78 -6.10
CA SER A 402 53.19 -3.62 -6.37
C SER A 402 51.80 -4.03 -6.82
N LEU A 403 50.78 -3.36 -6.31
CA LEU A 403 49.38 -3.55 -6.67
C LEU A 403 48.81 -2.27 -7.30
N TRP A 404 47.95 -2.46 -8.31
CA TRP A 404 47.07 -1.44 -8.84
C TRP A 404 45.63 -1.97 -8.79
N VAL A 405 44.71 -1.10 -8.37
CA VAL A 405 43.31 -1.45 -8.17
C VAL A 405 42.45 -0.41 -8.86
N TRP A 406 41.51 -0.89 -9.66
CA TRP A 406 40.44 -0.08 -10.23
C TRP A 406 39.09 -0.66 -9.82
N THR A 407 38.13 0.22 -9.56
CA THR A 407 36.73 -0.13 -9.35
C THR A 407 35.94 0.25 -10.60
N ASP A 408 35.35 -0.74 -11.27
CA ASP A 408 34.46 -0.51 -12.41
C ASP A 408 33.04 -0.18 -11.95
N GLY A 409 32.64 -0.67 -10.78
CA GLY A 409 31.28 -0.51 -10.27
C GLY A 409 31.06 -1.28 -8.98
N PHE A 410 29.81 -1.30 -8.53
CA PHE A 410 29.39 -2.04 -7.34
C PHE A 410 27.92 -2.45 -7.39
N TYR A 411 27.58 -3.51 -6.66
CA TYR A 411 26.20 -3.86 -6.33
C TYR A 411 25.80 -3.25 -5.00
N PHE A 412 24.67 -2.54 -4.97
CA PHE A 412 24.06 -1.98 -3.76
C PHE A 412 22.59 -2.39 -3.66
N PRO A 413 22.27 -3.55 -3.08
CA PRO A 413 20.94 -4.14 -3.16
C PRO A 413 19.91 -3.29 -2.39
N CYS A 414 19.02 -2.65 -3.14
CA CYS A 414 17.84 -1.92 -2.63
C CYS A 414 16.58 -2.80 -2.68
N GLY A 415 16.65 -3.94 -3.36
CA GLY A 415 15.51 -4.84 -3.56
C GLY A 415 14.70 -4.49 -4.81
N ARG A 416 15.37 -3.95 -5.84
CA ARG A 416 14.75 -3.69 -7.15
C ARG A 416 14.58 -5.00 -7.90
N THR A 417 13.34 -5.32 -8.23
CA THR A 417 13.01 -6.46 -9.10
C THR A 417 13.32 -6.09 -10.54
N ALA A 418 13.89 -7.05 -11.29
CA ALA A 418 14.45 -6.84 -12.62
C ALA A 418 13.39 -6.50 -13.67
#